data_AF-A0A1D6KIZ3-F1
#
_entry.id   AF-A0A1D6KIZ3-F1
#
_cell.length_a   1.000
_cell.length_b   1.000
_cell.length_c   1.000
_cell.angle_alpha   90.00
_cell.angle_beta   90.00
_cell.angle_gamma   90.00
#
_symmetry.space_group_name_H-M   'P 1'
#
loop_
_entity.id
_entity.type
_entity.pdbx_description
1 polymer ?
#
loop_
_entity_poly.entity_id
_entity_poly.type
_entity_poly.pdbx_seq_one_letter_code
_entity_poly.pdbx_strand_id
1 'polypeptide(L)'
;MCSRAFACVCCASALHLHVVELPVSQIQSLEESAELLRERCLKFHKGCCNYAEGLGEAYDGDIAFASSLETFGGGHNDPISVAFGGPVMTKFTIALREIGTYKEVMRSQVECLLNDRLLNFVDIDLHDVNDAHKRFDKASLSYDQVSYLIMTRRCWRPQGSSSRGSSPWRISIASMTSLPATFCTNSTNGS
;
A
#
# COMPACT_ATOMS: atom_id res chain seq x y z
N MET A 1 -9.05 37.39 41.67
CA MET A 1 -9.99 36.60 40.83
C MET A 1 -9.30 36.02 39.58
N CYS A 2 -8.09 35.46 39.68
CA CYS A 2 -7.30 35.02 38.51
C CYS A 2 -7.20 33.50 38.28
N SER A 3 -7.80 32.65 39.13
CA SER A 3 -7.64 31.19 39.00
C SER A 3 -8.54 30.52 37.96
N ARG A 4 -9.62 31.16 37.49
CA ARG A 4 -10.56 30.51 36.54
C ARG A 4 -10.14 30.62 35.08
N ALA A 5 -9.35 31.62 34.71
CA ALA A 5 -8.93 31.84 33.32
C ALA A 5 -7.81 30.87 32.88
N PHE A 6 -6.86 30.58 33.78
CA PHE A 6 -5.77 29.64 33.49
C PHE A 6 -6.26 28.19 33.36
N ALA A 7 -7.22 27.78 34.20
CA ALA A 7 -7.85 26.46 34.10
C ALA A 7 -8.59 26.26 32.77
N CYS A 8 -9.21 27.33 32.22
CA CYS A 8 -9.95 27.27 30.96
C CYS A 8 -9.02 27.11 29.74
N VAL A 9 -7.85 27.76 29.73
CA VAL A 9 -6.88 27.61 28.64
C VAL A 9 -6.21 26.24 28.66
N CYS A 10 -5.85 25.71 29.84
CA CYS A 10 -5.34 24.35 29.94
C CYS A 10 -6.40 23.29 29.58
N CYS A 11 -7.67 23.48 29.96
CA CYS A 11 -8.75 22.57 29.56
C CYS A 11 -9.06 22.64 28.07
N ALA A 12 -9.02 23.82 27.44
CA ALA A 12 -9.24 23.96 26.00
C ALA A 12 -8.10 23.32 25.18
N SER A 13 -6.85 23.49 25.62
CA SER A 13 -5.69 22.80 25.00
C SER A 13 -5.77 21.29 25.18
N ALA A 14 -6.19 20.80 26.35
CA ALA A 14 -6.36 19.37 26.61
C ALA A 14 -7.52 18.75 25.80
N LEU A 15 -8.67 19.44 25.67
CA LEU A 15 -9.78 18.99 24.82
C LEU A 15 -9.40 18.97 23.34
N HIS A 16 -8.63 19.97 22.88
CA HIS A 16 -8.19 20.03 21.48
C HIS A 16 -7.13 18.95 21.16
N LEU A 17 -6.32 18.55 22.14
CA LEU A 17 -5.36 17.44 22.01
C LEU A 17 -6.07 16.08 22.03
N HIS A 18 -7.06 15.90 22.92
CA HIS A 18 -7.80 14.64 23.06
C HIS A 18 -8.75 14.34 21.88
N VAL A 19 -9.29 15.38 21.23
CA VAL A 19 -10.18 15.25 20.05
C VAL A 19 -9.38 14.99 18.76
N VAL A 20 -8.11 15.39 18.69
CA VAL A 20 -7.24 15.17 17.52
C VAL A 20 -6.43 13.87 17.63
N GLU A 21 -6.08 13.38 18.82
CA GLU A 21 -5.37 12.09 18.96
C GLU A 21 -6.24 10.85 18.69
N LEU A 22 -7.55 10.92 18.96
CA LEU A 22 -8.50 9.83 18.67
C LEU A 22 -8.60 9.48 17.17
N PRO A 23 -8.69 10.43 16.23
CA PRO A 23 -8.69 10.13 14.80
C PRO A 23 -7.31 9.73 14.26
N VAL A 24 -6.20 10.28 14.79
CA VAL A 24 -4.85 9.96 14.28
C VAL A 24 -4.45 8.51 14.57
N SER A 25 -4.72 8.01 15.77
CA SER A 25 -4.46 6.61 16.14
C SER A 25 -5.31 5.62 15.31
N GLN A 26 -6.55 5.96 14.99
CA GLN A 26 -7.39 5.16 14.09
C GLN A 26 -6.84 5.16 12.66
N ILE A 27 -6.37 6.30 12.15
CA ILE A 27 -5.76 6.41 10.83
C ILE A 27 -4.50 5.54 10.73
N GLN A 28 -3.62 5.58 11.73
CA GLN A 28 -2.42 4.73 11.78
C GLN A 28 -2.76 3.24 11.77
N SER A 29 -3.77 2.81 12.54
CA SER A 29 -4.20 1.41 12.56
C SER A 29 -4.75 0.95 11.19
N LEU A 30 -5.42 1.84 10.47
CA LEU A 30 -5.94 1.57 9.12
C LEU A 30 -4.82 1.51 8.09
N GLU A 31 -3.78 2.33 8.25
CA GLU A 31 -2.58 2.32 7.41
C GLU A 31 -1.80 1.02 7.57
N GLU A 32 -1.53 0.60 8.81
CA GLU A 32 -0.89 -0.70 9.08
C GLU A 32 -1.71 -1.85 8.48
N SER A 33 -3.03 -1.79 8.61
CA SER A 33 -3.95 -2.79 8.04
C SER A 33 -3.91 -2.80 6.51
N ALA A 34 -3.82 -1.63 5.88
CA ALA A 34 -3.71 -1.49 4.43
C ALA A 34 -2.38 -2.05 3.90
N GLU A 35 -1.27 -1.73 4.56
CA GLU A 35 0.05 -2.24 4.15
C GLU A 35 0.14 -3.76 4.31
N LEU A 36 -0.37 -4.31 5.42
CA LEU A 36 -0.47 -5.76 5.63
C LEU A 36 -1.33 -6.43 4.55
N LEU A 37 -2.43 -5.79 4.16
CA LEU A 37 -3.29 -6.30 3.10
C LEU A 37 -2.58 -6.29 1.74
N ARG A 38 -1.82 -5.21 1.44
CA ARG A 38 -0.99 -5.10 0.25
C ARG A 38 0.02 -6.24 0.17
N GLU A 39 0.75 -6.49 1.25
CA GLU A 39 1.75 -7.57 1.32
C GLU A 39 1.10 -8.94 1.08
N ARG A 40 -0.07 -9.19 1.69
CA ARG A 40 -0.83 -10.44 1.51
C ARG A 40 -1.28 -10.63 0.07
N CYS A 41 -1.79 -9.58 -0.58
CA CYS A 41 -2.16 -9.62 -2.00
C CYS A 41 -0.95 -9.94 -2.88
N LEU A 42 0.18 -9.26 -2.71
CA LEU A 42 1.38 -9.51 -3.51
C LEU A 42 1.92 -10.94 -3.35
N LYS A 43 1.95 -11.46 -2.13
CA LYS A 43 2.33 -12.86 -1.87
C LYS A 43 1.39 -13.85 -2.55
N PHE A 44 0.09 -13.60 -2.49
CA PHE A 44 -0.91 -14.46 -3.10
C PHE A 44 -0.82 -14.42 -4.64
N HIS A 45 -0.66 -13.24 -5.24
CA HIS A 45 -0.43 -13.07 -6.68
C HIS A 45 0.77 -13.90 -7.15
N LYS A 46 1.90 -13.82 -6.44
CA LYS A 46 3.07 -14.64 -6.74
C LYS A 46 2.76 -16.14 -6.69
N GLY A 47 1.98 -16.57 -5.69
CA GLY A 47 1.49 -17.94 -5.60
C GLY A 47 0.65 -18.35 -6.81
N CYS A 48 -0.27 -17.49 -7.25
CA CYS A 48 -1.08 -17.71 -8.45
C CYS A 48 -0.21 -17.85 -9.71
N CYS A 49 0.80 -17.00 -9.91
CA CYS A 49 1.72 -17.09 -11.05
C CYS A 49 2.47 -18.44 -11.05
N ASN A 50 3.06 -18.82 -9.92
CA ASN A 50 3.78 -20.09 -9.80
C ASN A 50 2.86 -21.29 -10.05
N TYR A 51 1.60 -21.22 -9.59
CA TYR A 51 0.63 -22.29 -9.83
C TYR A 51 0.23 -22.37 -11.31
N ALA A 52 0.03 -21.23 -11.98
CA ALA A 52 -0.26 -21.17 -13.41
C ALA A 52 0.89 -21.74 -14.26
N GLU A 53 2.14 -21.43 -13.89
CA GLU A 53 3.34 -22.01 -14.51
C GLU A 53 3.37 -23.54 -14.33
N GLY A 54 3.17 -24.03 -13.10
CA GLY A 54 3.12 -25.48 -12.83
C GLY A 54 1.97 -26.20 -13.54
N LEU A 55 0.81 -25.55 -13.74
CA LEU A 55 -0.26 -26.08 -14.56
C LEU A 55 0.15 -26.20 -16.04
N GLY A 56 0.90 -25.24 -16.56
CA GLY A 56 1.45 -25.27 -17.91
C GLY A 56 2.41 -26.43 -18.13
N GLU A 57 3.40 -26.58 -17.24
CA GLU A 57 4.35 -27.70 -17.30
C GLU A 57 3.63 -29.06 -17.20
N ALA A 58 2.65 -29.16 -16.30
CA ALA A 58 1.87 -30.38 -16.12
C ALA A 58 0.93 -30.68 -17.30
N TYR A 59 0.49 -29.66 -18.04
CA TYR A 59 -0.25 -29.81 -19.29
C TYR A 59 0.67 -30.35 -20.38
N ASP A 60 1.83 -29.72 -20.59
CA ASP A 60 2.79 -30.13 -21.61
C ASP A 60 3.27 -31.57 -21.38
N GLY A 61 3.49 -31.96 -20.11
CA GLY A 61 3.82 -33.32 -19.73
C GLY A 61 2.74 -34.35 -20.10
N ASP A 62 1.47 -34.05 -19.83
CA ASP A 62 0.34 -34.93 -20.20
C ASP A 62 0.22 -35.07 -21.72
N ILE A 63 0.37 -33.97 -22.47
CA ILE A 63 0.31 -33.97 -23.94
C ILE A 63 1.47 -34.76 -24.53
N ALA A 64 2.70 -34.59 -24.01
CA ALA A 64 3.87 -35.33 -24.46
C ALA A 64 3.73 -36.84 -24.21
N PHE A 65 3.21 -37.23 -23.04
CA PHE A 65 2.97 -38.63 -22.71
C PHE A 65 1.85 -39.23 -23.57
N ALA A 66 0.73 -38.51 -23.75
CA ALA A 66 -0.36 -38.94 -24.63
C ALA A 66 0.12 -39.12 -26.09
N SER A 67 0.99 -38.24 -26.58
CA SER A 67 1.59 -38.34 -27.91
C SER A 67 2.52 -39.54 -28.04
N SER A 68 3.24 -39.89 -26.96
CA SER A 68 4.09 -41.08 -26.91
C SER A 68 3.26 -42.37 -26.98
N LEU A 69 2.11 -42.41 -26.29
CA LEU A 69 1.17 -43.53 -26.37
C LEU A 69 0.58 -43.69 -27.78
N GLU A 70 0.22 -42.59 -28.44
CA GLU A 70 -0.28 -42.61 -29.82
C GLU A 70 0.80 -43.08 -30.81
N THR A 71 2.04 -42.61 -30.64
CA THR A 71 3.17 -42.98 -31.49
C THR A 71 3.49 -44.47 -31.36
N PHE A 72 3.52 -45.00 -30.14
CA PHE A 72 3.70 -46.44 -29.90
C PHE A 72 2.53 -47.25 -30.48
N GLY A 73 1.31 -46.72 -30.34
CA GLY A 73 0.09 -47.42 -30.72
C GLY A 73 -0.08 -47.67 -32.23
N GLY A 74 0.73 -47.07 -33.10
CA GLY A 74 0.83 -47.40 -34.54
C GLY A 74 -0.44 -47.24 -35.38
N GLY A 75 -1.56 -46.83 -34.78
CA GLY A 75 -2.90 -46.79 -35.38
C GLY A 75 -3.85 -47.88 -34.85
N HIS A 76 -5.16 -47.70 -35.10
CA HIS A 76 -6.22 -48.51 -34.47
C HIS A 76 -6.20 -50.02 -34.80
N ASN A 77 -5.47 -50.42 -35.85
CA ASN A 77 -5.49 -51.79 -36.37
C ASN A 77 -4.07 -52.40 -36.50
N ASP A 78 -3.06 -51.81 -35.86
CA ASP A 78 -1.73 -52.41 -35.84
C ASP A 78 -1.72 -53.69 -34.97
N PRO A 79 -1.42 -54.89 -35.52
CA PRO A 79 -1.44 -56.14 -34.77
C PRO A 79 -0.47 -56.13 -33.58
N ILE A 80 0.63 -55.40 -33.68
CA ILE A 80 1.63 -55.28 -32.61
C ILE A 80 1.04 -54.46 -31.47
N SER A 81 0.54 -53.25 -31.76
CA SER A 81 -0.18 -52.41 -30.80
C SER A 81 -1.32 -53.13 -30.10
N VAL A 82 -2.19 -53.86 -30.82
CA VAL A 82 -3.30 -54.62 -30.22
C VAL A 82 -2.80 -55.67 -29.23
N ALA A 83 -1.73 -56.40 -29.56
CA ALA A 83 -1.14 -57.40 -28.67
C ALA A 83 -0.54 -56.78 -27.39
N PHE A 84 -0.05 -55.55 -27.46
CA PHE A 84 0.50 -54.80 -26.32
C PHE A 84 -0.52 -53.92 -25.60
N GLY A 85 -1.81 -54.00 -25.94
CA GLY A 85 -2.87 -53.27 -25.24
C GLY A 85 -3.21 -51.90 -25.83
N GLY A 86 -3.03 -51.69 -27.13
CA GLY A 86 -3.38 -50.47 -27.86
C GLY A 86 -4.74 -49.87 -27.49
N PRO A 87 -5.85 -50.65 -27.39
CA PRO A 87 -7.14 -50.11 -26.96
C PRO A 87 -7.14 -49.50 -25.55
N VAL A 88 -6.30 -50.00 -24.65
CA VAL A 88 -6.12 -49.42 -23.31
C VAL A 88 -5.32 -48.13 -23.40
N MET A 89 -4.25 -48.10 -24.20
CA MET A 89 -3.45 -46.90 -24.44
C MET A 89 -4.30 -45.76 -25.02
N THR A 90 -5.20 -46.06 -25.97
CA THR A 90 -6.13 -45.06 -26.51
C THR A 90 -7.02 -44.44 -25.43
N LYS A 91 -7.49 -45.21 -24.44
CA LYS A 91 -8.28 -44.66 -23.32
C LYS A 91 -7.46 -43.70 -22.47
N PHE A 92 -6.19 -44.04 -22.19
CA PHE A 92 -5.28 -43.15 -21.48
C PHE A 92 -5.01 -41.86 -22.25
N THR A 93 -4.73 -41.95 -23.54
CA THR A 93 -4.55 -40.79 -24.42
C THR A 93 -5.75 -39.84 -24.35
N ILE A 94 -6.98 -40.35 -24.48
CA ILE A 94 -8.19 -39.53 -24.39
C ILE A 94 -8.29 -38.85 -23.02
N ALA A 95 -8.13 -39.63 -21.94
CA ALA A 95 -8.21 -39.11 -20.59
C ALA A 95 -7.15 -38.04 -20.29
N LEU A 96 -5.91 -38.23 -20.74
CA LEU A 96 -4.82 -37.27 -20.56
C LEU A 96 -5.09 -35.96 -21.32
N ARG A 97 -5.63 -36.04 -22.55
CA ARG A 97 -6.02 -34.85 -23.33
C ARG A 97 -7.18 -34.09 -22.67
N GLU A 98 -8.14 -34.81 -22.10
CA GLU A 98 -9.24 -34.22 -21.33
C GLU A 98 -8.75 -33.54 -20.04
N ILE A 99 -7.88 -34.21 -19.27
CA ILE A 99 -7.22 -33.62 -18.08
C ILE A 99 -6.43 -32.37 -18.48
N GLY A 100 -5.69 -32.42 -19.60
CA GLY A 100 -4.97 -31.28 -20.13
C GLY A 100 -5.87 -30.07 -20.39
N THR A 101 -7.04 -30.31 -20.99
CA THR A 101 -8.02 -29.23 -21.23
C THR A 101 -8.50 -28.60 -19.92
N TYR A 102 -8.79 -29.41 -18.90
CA TYR A 102 -9.18 -28.89 -17.59
C TYR A 102 -8.06 -28.08 -16.91
N LYS A 103 -6.79 -28.49 -17.07
CA LYS A 103 -5.63 -27.72 -16.58
C LYS A 103 -5.51 -26.36 -17.26
N GLU A 104 -5.68 -26.28 -18.58
CA GLU A 104 -5.69 -24.99 -19.30
C GLU A 104 -6.83 -24.07 -18.83
N VAL A 105 -8.04 -24.63 -18.63
CA VAL A 105 -9.17 -23.86 -18.09
C VAL A 105 -8.84 -23.31 -16.71
N MET A 106 -8.27 -24.13 -15.81
CA MET A 106 -7.86 -23.66 -14.48
C MET A 106 -6.78 -22.58 -14.56
N ARG A 107 -5.79 -22.75 -15.44
CA ARG A 107 -4.73 -21.75 -15.66
C ARG A 107 -5.33 -20.41 -16.08
N SER A 108 -6.22 -20.40 -17.07
CA SER A 108 -6.91 -19.19 -17.53
C SER A 108 -7.76 -18.55 -16.43
N GLN A 109 -8.45 -19.32 -15.60
CA GLN A 109 -9.23 -18.77 -14.49
C GLN A 109 -8.34 -18.10 -13.43
N VAL A 110 -7.20 -18.70 -13.10
CA VAL A 110 -6.24 -18.13 -12.14
C VAL A 110 -5.64 -16.84 -12.68
N GLU A 111 -5.22 -16.83 -13.94
CA GLU A 111 -4.62 -15.66 -14.60
C GLU A 111 -5.65 -14.54 -14.80
N CYS A 112 -6.81 -14.80 -15.40
CA CYS A 112 -7.73 -13.73 -15.83
C CYS A 112 -8.78 -13.32 -14.78
N LEU A 113 -9.16 -14.20 -13.85
CA LEU A 113 -10.20 -13.86 -12.87
C LEU A 113 -9.63 -13.50 -11.51
N LEU A 114 -8.55 -14.17 -11.12
CA LEU A 114 -7.95 -14.02 -9.81
C LEU A 114 -6.86 -12.95 -9.81
N ASN A 115 -5.87 -13.02 -10.72
CA ASN A 115 -4.79 -12.04 -10.75
C ASN A 115 -5.28 -10.64 -11.18
N ASP A 116 -6.11 -10.53 -12.21
CA ASP A 116 -6.62 -9.22 -12.67
C ASP A 116 -7.41 -8.49 -11.58
N ARG A 117 -8.26 -9.21 -10.83
CA ARG A 117 -9.01 -8.63 -9.70
C ARG A 117 -8.10 -8.23 -8.56
N LEU A 118 -7.09 -9.05 -8.26
CA LEU A 118 -6.17 -8.78 -7.16
C LEU A 118 -5.25 -7.60 -7.46
N LEU A 119 -4.74 -7.50 -8.69
CA LEU A 119 -3.92 -6.39 -9.14
C LEU A 119 -4.72 -5.09 -9.16
N ASN A 120 -5.96 -5.12 -9.67
CA ASN A 120 -6.83 -3.95 -9.65
C ASN A 120 -7.07 -3.45 -8.21
N PHE A 121 -7.33 -4.35 -7.27
CA PHE A 121 -7.48 -4.00 -5.85
C PHE A 121 -6.21 -3.37 -5.24
N VAL A 122 -5.02 -3.86 -5.62
CA VAL A 122 -3.74 -3.33 -5.12
C VAL A 122 -3.39 -1.97 -5.75
N ASP A 123 -3.59 -1.83 -7.06
CA ASP A 123 -3.17 -0.65 -7.83
C ASP A 123 -4.17 0.50 -7.75
N ILE A 124 -5.46 0.24 -7.58
CA ILE A 124 -6.48 1.30 -7.48
C ILE A 124 -6.80 1.55 -6.01
N ASP A 125 -7.45 0.59 -5.34
CA ASP A 125 -8.03 0.82 -4.02
C ASP A 125 -6.96 1.09 -2.95
N LEU A 126 -5.89 0.28 -2.95
CA LEU A 126 -4.79 0.40 -1.99
C LEU A 126 -3.81 1.53 -2.34
N HIS A 127 -3.75 1.98 -3.59
CA HIS A 127 -2.94 3.15 -3.96
C HIS A 127 -3.62 4.45 -3.49
N ASP A 128 -4.94 4.56 -3.65
CA ASP A 128 -5.70 5.75 -3.26
C ASP A 128 -5.65 6.03 -1.75
N VAL A 129 -5.62 4.97 -0.92
CA VAL A 129 -5.42 5.08 0.52
C VAL A 129 -4.05 5.70 0.85
N ASN A 130 -2.98 5.25 0.18
CA ASN A 130 -1.64 5.79 0.38
C ASN A 130 -1.52 7.26 -0.09
N ASP A 131 -2.17 7.61 -1.19
CA ASP A 131 -2.17 9.00 -1.68
C ASP A 131 -3.03 9.94 -0.82
N ALA A 132 -4.15 9.45 -0.27
CA ALA A 132 -4.92 10.19 0.73
C ALA A 132 -4.09 10.42 2.01
N HIS A 133 -3.30 9.43 2.42
CA HIS A 133 -2.39 9.54 3.56
C HIS A 133 -1.33 10.63 3.37
N LYS A 134 -0.60 10.64 2.24
CA LYS A 134 0.38 11.71 1.94
C LYS A 134 -0.24 13.11 1.98
N ARG A 135 -1.50 13.24 1.56
CA ARG A 135 -2.24 14.51 1.63
C ARG A 135 -2.58 14.87 3.08
N PHE A 136 -2.98 13.90 3.89
CA PHE A 136 -3.23 14.08 5.32
C PHE A 136 -1.95 14.51 6.07
N ASP A 137 -0.82 13.85 5.86
CA ASP A 137 0.46 14.21 6.49
C ASP A 137 0.88 15.64 6.15
N LYS A 138 0.75 16.02 4.87
CA LYS A 138 1.06 17.38 4.43
C LYS A 138 0.16 18.43 5.10
N ALA A 139 -1.14 18.13 5.22
CA ALA A 139 -2.10 19.00 5.90
C ALA A 139 -1.80 19.11 7.41
N SER A 140 -1.49 17.99 8.05
CA SER A 140 -1.12 17.92 9.48
C SER A 140 0.13 18.74 9.77
N LEU A 141 1.21 18.59 8.99
CA LEU A 141 2.42 19.41 9.12
C LEU A 141 2.14 20.92 9.00
N SER A 142 1.28 21.31 8.06
CA SER A 142 0.88 22.71 7.90
C SER A 142 0.04 23.23 9.08
N TYR A 143 -0.81 22.38 9.65
CA TYR A 143 -1.62 22.72 10.82
C TYR A 143 -0.73 22.90 12.05
N ASP A 144 0.26 22.02 12.24
CA ASP A 144 1.23 22.11 13.33
C ASP A 144 2.10 23.36 13.21
N GLN A 145 2.52 23.70 11.99
CA GLN A 145 3.27 24.93 11.73
C GLN A 145 2.45 26.17 12.10
N VAL A 146 1.17 26.24 11.70
CA VAL A 146 0.28 27.35 12.05
C VAL A 146 0.02 27.41 13.55
N SER A 147 -0.22 26.27 14.19
CA SER A 147 -0.44 26.16 15.63
C SER A 147 0.79 26.63 16.43
N TYR A 148 2.00 26.25 16.01
CA TYR A 148 3.25 26.73 16.58
C TYR A 148 3.42 28.25 16.44
N LEU A 149 3.10 28.81 15.26
CA LEU A 149 3.15 30.26 15.01
C LEU A 149 2.12 31.03 15.86
N ILE A 150 0.92 30.48 16.04
CA ILE A 150 -0.11 31.06 16.91
C ILE A 150 0.35 31.03 18.38
N MET A 151 0.92 29.91 18.83
CA MET A 151 1.42 29.76 20.20
C MET A 151 2.55 30.76 20.48
N THR A 152 3.55 30.84 19.59
CA THR A 152 4.67 31.80 19.71
C THR A 152 4.19 33.25 19.66
N ARG A 153 3.24 33.61 18.77
CA ARG A 153 2.63 34.95 18.75
C ARG A 153 1.81 35.28 20.00
N ARG A 154 1.10 34.31 20.59
CA ARG A 154 0.37 34.48 21.86
C ARG A 154 1.32 34.69 23.03
N CYS A 155 2.45 33.96 23.06
CA CYS A 155 3.50 34.14 24.06
C CYS A 155 4.20 35.52 23.94
N TRP A 156 4.26 36.08 22.73
CA TRP A 156 4.79 37.42 22.45
C TRP A 156 3.78 38.57 22.53
N ARG A 157 2.50 38.33 22.85
CA ARG A 157 1.51 39.41 22.92
C ARG A 157 1.70 40.18 24.24
N PRO A 158 2.15 41.45 24.23
CA PRO A 158 2.32 42.21 25.46
C PRO A 158 0.96 42.44 26.11
N GLN A 159 0.82 42.10 27.39
CA GLN A 159 -0.41 42.31 28.14
C GLN A 159 -0.57 43.83 28.39
N GLY A 160 -1.21 44.52 27.46
CA GLY A 160 -1.47 45.95 27.58
C GLY A 160 -2.80 46.22 28.26
N SER A 161 -2.79 46.88 29.41
CA SER A 161 -3.60 48.10 29.59
C SER A 161 -3.17 48.95 30.79
N SER A 162 -2.81 50.20 30.46
CA SER A 162 -2.97 51.46 31.22
C SER A 162 -2.41 51.50 32.65
N SER A 163 -1.36 52.27 32.93
CA SER A 163 -1.50 53.74 33.02
C SER A 163 -0.16 54.48 33.03
N ARG A 164 -0.16 55.62 32.33
CA ARG A 164 0.77 56.76 32.29
C ARG A 164 2.11 56.64 33.06
N GLY A 165 3.19 56.69 32.29
CA GLY A 165 4.48 57.21 32.74
C GLY A 165 5.66 56.31 32.38
N SER A 166 6.52 56.82 31.49
CA SER A 166 7.92 56.42 31.28
C SER A 166 8.23 55.17 30.43
N SER A 167 8.85 55.47 29.27
CA SER A 167 9.90 54.73 28.57
C SER A 167 9.57 53.37 27.91
N PRO A 168 9.62 53.26 26.56
CA PRO A 168 9.32 52.03 25.83
C PRO A 168 10.50 51.05 25.80
N TRP A 169 10.24 49.80 26.18
CA TRP A 169 10.85 48.56 25.68
C TRP A 169 12.36 48.55 25.36
N ARG A 170 13.20 48.20 26.36
CA ARG A 170 14.51 47.58 26.05
C ARG A 170 14.26 46.15 25.58
N ILE A 171 14.44 45.92 24.28
CA ILE A 171 14.58 44.57 23.72
C ILE A 171 15.99 44.10 24.07
N SER A 172 16.11 43.02 24.85
CA SER A 172 17.39 42.32 25.02
C SER A 172 17.57 41.35 23.85
N ILE A 173 18.28 41.79 22.82
CA ILE A 173 18.74 40.95 21.69
C ILE A 173 19.96 40.15 22.16
N ALA A 174 19.77 39.16 23.03
CA ALA A 174 20.87 38.35 23.55
C ALA A 174 20.62 36.83 23.53
N SER A 175 19.57 36.33 22.86
CA SER A 175 19.32 34.88 22.78
C SER A 175 18.89 34.39 21.40
N MET A 176 19.44 34.98 20.34
CA MET A 176 19.40 34.43 18.97
C MET A 176 20.82 34.07 18.49
N THR A 177 21.56 33.30 19.29
CA THR A 177 22.82 32.68 18.86
C THR A 177 22.72 31.16 19.01
N SER A 178 21.90 30.53 18.16
CA SER A 178 22.08 29.13 17.75
C SER A 178 21.09 28.76 16.63
N LEU A 179 21.31 29.30 15.44
CA LEU A 179 20.84 28.68 14.20
C LEU A 179 22.10 28.36 13.39
N PRO A 180 22.42 27.09 13.10
CA PRO A 180 23.39 26.78 12.06
C PRO A 180 22.75 27.00 10.69
N ALA A 181 23.46 27.77 9.87
CA ALA A 181 23.18 27.99 8.47
C ALA A 181 23.61 26.79 7.63
N THR A 182 22.68 26.21 6.87
CA THR A 182 22.85 25.45 5.63
C THR A 182 21.42 25.15 5.21
N PHE A 183 20.87 25.63 4.10
CA PHE A 183 21.32 25.44 2.74
C PHE A 183 20.32 26.23 1.87
N CYS A 184 20.79 27.05 0.93
CA CYS A 184 20.08 27.43 -0.30
C CYS A 184 20.95 28.47 -1.04
N THR A 185 21.97 27.96 -1.74
CA THR A 185 22.54 28.67 -2.87
C THR A 185 21.65 28.50 -4.09
N ASN A 186 21.62 29.56 -4.90
CA ASN A 186 21.15 29.69 -6.28
C ASN A 186 19.64 29.77 -6.55
N SER A 187 19.18 31.01 -6.75
CA SER A 187 18.54 31.40 -8.01
C SER A 187 18.46 32.93 -8.14
N THR A 188 19.46 33.51 -8.82
CA THR A 188 19.46 34.84 -9.47
C THR A 188 20.05 34.56 -10.87
N ASN A 189 19.57 35.03 -12.01
CA ASN A 189 18.67 36.12 -12.38
C ASN A 189 17.97 35.77 -13.70
N GLY A 190 16.80 36.37 -13.93
CA GLY A 190 16.35 36.67 -15.28
C GLY A 190 16.90 38.03 -15.72
N SER A 191 17.37 38.11 -16.97
CA SER A 191 17.36 39.26 -17.90
C SER A 191 18.05 38.81 -19.19
#